data_AF-A0AAW9S1S0-F1
#
_entry.id   AF-A0AAW9S1S0-F1
#
_cell.length_a   1.000
_cell.length_b   1.000
_cell.length_c   1.000
_cell.angle_alpha   90.00
_cell.angle_beta   90.00
_cell.angle_gamma   90.00
#
_symmetry.space_group_name_H-M   'P 1'
#
loop_
_entity.id
_entity.type
_entity.pdbx_description
1 polymer ?
#
loop_
_entity_poly.entity_id
_entity_poly.type
_entity_poly.pdbx_seq_one_letter_code
_entity_poly.pdbx_strand_id
1 'polypeptide(L)'
;MKIVLVGASGTMGTQLVNAWKNEHELITVGTKSGDIKADITSVDDIKKMYEAVGEFDALVSTAGPTYVGPWHTLTPEVMVYLQIQMEKH
;
A
#
# COMPACT_ATOMS: atom_id res chain seq x y z
N MET A 1 -1.44 16.43 -6.78
CA MET A 1 -2.26 15.65 -5.83
C MET A 1 -1.34 14.94 -4.88
N LYS A 2 -1.76 14.82 -3.62
CA LYS A 2 -1.06 14.13 -2.55
C LYS A 2 -1.67 12.74 -2.36
N ILE A 3 -0.87 11.70 -2.61
CA ILE A 3 -1.32 10.31 -2.65
C ILE A 3 -0.53 9.48 -1.64
N VAL A 4 -1.24 8.73 -0.80
CA VAL A 4 -0.64 7.72 0.08
C VAL A 4 -0.55 6.40 -0.68
N LEU A 5 0.67 5.86 -0.84
CA LEU A 5 0.91 4.57 -1.48
C LEU A 5 1.44 3.55 -0.48
N VAL A 6 0.58 2.63 -0.06
CA VAL A 6 0.92 1.54 0.86
C VAL A 6 1.47 0.34 0.08
N GLY A 7 2.63 -0.17 0.48
CA GLY A 7 3.33 -1.23 -0.25
C GLY A 7 4.20 -0.73 -1.41
N ALA A 8 4.67 0.52 -1.34
CA ALA A 8 5.45 1.17 -2.40
C ALA A 8 6.75 0.43 -2.77
N SER A 9 7.33 -0.35 -1.87
CA SER A 9 8.55 -1.15 -2.11
C SER A 9 8.29 -2.51 -2.77
N GLY A 10 7.02 -2.92 -2.93
CA GLY A 10 6.65 -4.17 -3.61
C GLY A 10 6.80 -4.07 -5.13
N THR A 11 6.64 -5.20 -5.83
CA THR A 11 6.73 -5.25 -7.30
C THR A 11 5.78 -4.26 -7.97
N MET A 12 4.49 -4.26 -7.56
CA MET A 12 3.50 -3.34 -8.12
C MET A 12 3.73 -1.90 -7.65
N GLY A 13 4.02 -1.71 -6.36
CA GLY A 13 4.26 -0.38 -5.78
C GLY A 13 5.42 0.35 -6.44
N THR A 14 6.52 -0.34 -6.75
CA THR A 14 7.70 0.26 -7.41
C THR A 14 7.35 0.78 -8.81
N GLN A 15 6.49 0.07 -9.55
CA GLN A 15 6.02 0.53 -10.87
C GLN A 15 5.18 1.81 -10.73
N LEU A 16 4.26 1.84 -9.76
CA LEU A 16 3.43 3.02 -9.50
C LEU A 16 4.26 4.23 -9.05
N VAL A 17 5.24 4.04 -8.16
CA VAL A 17 6.16 5.12 -7.75
C VAL A 17 6.85 5.71 -8.97
N ASN A 18 7.38 4.87 -9.87
CA ASN A 18 8.08 5.36 -11.07
C ASN A 18 7.15 6.10 -12.04
N ALA A 19 5.90 5.65 -12.18
CA ALA A 19 4.92 6.28 -13.04
C ALA A 19 4.45 7.64 -12.49
N TRP A 20 4.26 7.76 -11.16
CA TRP A 20 3.56 8.91 -10.57
C TRP A 20 4.46 9.94 -9.88
N LYS A 21 5.73 9.62 -9.58
CA LYS A 21 6.64 10.52 -8.83
C LYS A 21 6.82 11.92 -9.42
N ASN A 22 6.59 12.09 -10.72
CA ASN A 22 6.76 13.38 -11.40
C ASN A 22 5.46 14.20 -11.49
N GLU A 23 4.31 13.59 -11.21
CA GLU A 23 2.97 14.18 -11.38
C GLU A 23 2.26 14.40 -10.05
N HIS A 24 2.63 13.62 -9.02
CA HIS A 24 1.96 13.57 -7.73
C HIS A 24 2.98 13.64 -6.59
N GLU A 25 2.57 14.22 -5.48
CA GLU A 25 3.27 14.10 -4.21
C GLU A 25 2.93 12.73 -3.64
N LEU A 26 3.90 11.83 -3.60
CA LEU A 26 3.72 10.48 -3.08
C LEU A 26 4.22 10.42 -1.64
N ILE A 27 3.37 9.95 -0.74
CA ILE A 27 3.78 9.48 0.60
C ILE A 27 3.79 7.96 0.57
N THR A 28 4.98 7.38 0.67
CA THR A 28 5.16 5.94 0.64
C THR A 28 5.04 5.33 2.03
N VAL A 29 4.26 4.26 2.14
CA VAL A 29 4.04 3.54 3.41
C VAL A 29 4.46 2.09 3.25
N GLY A 30 5.21 1.56 4.21
CA GLY A 30 5.56 0.13 4.23
C GLY A 30 6.00 -0.36 5.61
N THR A 31 5.93 -1.67 5.83
CA THR A 31 6.28 -2.26 7.14
C THR A 31 7.76 -2.13 7.50
N LYS A 32 8.64 -2.03 6.48
CA LYS A 32 10.11 -2.00 6.66
C LYS A 32 10.77 -0.73 6.14
N SER A 33 10.13 -0.05 5.20
CA SER A 33 10.67 1.08 4.44
C SER A 33 9.56 1.99 3.93
N GLY A 34 9.93 3.19 3.47
CA GLY A 34 9.00 4.24 3.04
C GLY A 34 9.15 5.48 3.93
N ASP A 35 8.42 6.54 3.56
CA ASP A 35 8.34 7.78 4.33
C ASP A 35 7.69 7.54 5.70
N ILE A 36 6.69 6.66 5.74
CA ILE A 36 6.02 6.22 6.96
C ILE A 36 6.11 4.71 7.09
N LYS A 37 6.40 4.23 8.31
CA LYS A 37 6.37 2.81 8.64
C LYS A 37 5.07 2.48 9.36
N ALA A 38 4.32 1.50 8.82
CA ALA A 38 3.08 1.03 9.43
C ALA A 38 2.85 -0.44 9.11
N ASP A 39 2.37 -1.20 10.09
CA ASP A 39 1.78 -2.52 9.89
C ASP A 39 0.28 -2.40 9.63
N ILE A 40 -0.15 -2.71 8.40
CA ILE A 40 -1.56 -2.65 7.98
C ILE A 40 -2.44 -3.70 8.66
N THR A 41 -1.86 -4.64 9.41
CA THR A 41 -2.61 -5.61 10.23
C THR A 41 -2.90 -5.07 11.64
N SER A 42 -2.26 -3.96 12.03
CA SER A 42 -2.42 -3.29 13.31
C SER A 42 -3.26 -2.01 13.17
N VAL A 43 -4.43 -2.01 13.81
CA VAL A 43 -5.33 -0.84 13.83
C VAL A 43 -4.66 0.40 14.43
N ASP A 44 -3.82 0.22 15.45
CA ASP A 44 -3.13 1.33 16.10
C ASP A 44 -2.04 1.95 15.20
N ASP A 45 -1.36 1.14 14.39
CA ASP A 45 -0.39 1.64 13.41
C ASP A 45 -1.09 2.39 12.28
N ILE A 46 -2.24 1.89 11.81
CA ILE A 46 -3.06 2.56 10.80
C ILE A 46 -3.51 3.95 11.29
N LYS A 47 -3.96 4.07 12.54
CA LYS A 47 -4.34 5.37 13.12
C LYS A 47 -3.17 6.35 13.13
N LYS A 48 -2.01 5.91 13.63
CA LYS A 48 -0.78 6.74 13.65
C LYS A 48 -0.32 7.13 12.25
N MET A 49 -0.48 6.24 11.27
CA MET A 49 -0.19 6.53 9.86
C MET A 49 -1.07 7.68 9.37
N TYR A 50 -2.40 7.59 9.55
CA TYR A 50 -3.31 8.67 9.13
C TYR A 50 -3.01 9.99 9.83
N GLU A 51 -2.73 9.98 11.14
CA GLU A 51 -2.32 11.17 11.88
C GLU A 51 -1.02 11.78 11.34
N ALA A 52 -0.04 10.96 10.98
CA ALA A 52 1.25 11.41 10.46
C ALA A 52 1.17 11.93 9.01
N VAL A 53 0.32 11.33 8.17
CA VAL A 53 0.09 11.78 6.78
C VAL A 53 -0.62 13.14 6.74
N GLY A 54 -1.57 13.35 7.65
CA GLY A 54 -2.52 14.47 7.58
C GLY A 54 -3.48 14.34 6.40
N GLU A 55 -3.93 15.45 5.84
CA GLU A 55 -4.83 15.45 4.68
C GLU A 55 -4.13 14.95 3.41
N PHE A 56 -4.84 14.21 2.57
CA PHE A 56 -4.39 13.67 1.27
C PHE A 56 -5.59 13.50 0.33
N ASP A 57 -5.33 13.44 -0.99
CA ASP A 57 -6.39 13.36 -2.01
C ASP A 57 -6.82 11.92 -2.32
N ALA A 58 -5.90 10.95 -2.20
CA ALA A 58 -6.17 9.54 -2.46
C ALA A 58 -5.26 8.60 -1.65
N LEU A 59 -5.78 7.42 -1.29
CA LEU A 59 -5.01 6.32 -0.73
C LEU A 59 -5.07 5.10 -1.67
N VAL A 60 -3.92 4.52 -1.93
CA VAL A 60 -3.74 3.34 -2.78
C VAL A 60 -2.95 2.30 -2.00
N SER A 61 -3.51 1.10 -1.83
CA SER A 61 -2.80 -0.04 -1.24
C SER A 61 -2.45 -1.07 -2.30
N THR A 62 -1.14 -1.30 -2.47
CA THR A 62 -0.59 -2.48 -3.15
C THR A 62 0.07 -3.45 -2.15
N ALA A 63 -0.18 -3.25 -0.86
CA ALA A 63 0.32 -4.10 0.20
C ALA A 63 -0.66 -5.24 0.50
N GLY A 64 -0.10 -6.35 0.97
CA GLY A 64 -0.82 -7.58 1.25
C GLY A 64 -0.08 -8.76 0.62
N PRO A 65 -0.02 -9.92 1.29
CA PRO A 65 0.49 -11.11 0.63
C PRO A 65 -0.33 -11.31 -0.65
N THR A 66 0.31 -11.62 -1.76
CA THR A 66 -0.41 -11.96 -2.99
C THR A 66 0.26 -13.19 -3.51
N TYR A 67 -0.50 -14.27 -3.62
CA TYR A 67 0.01 -15.48 -4.23
C TYR A 67 0.17 -15.23 -5.74
N VAL A 68 1.42 -15.28 -6.21
CA VAL A 68 1.75 -15.17 -7.64
C VAL A 68 2.43 -16.47 -8.05
N GLY A 69 1.65 -17.37 -8.65
CA GLY A 69 2.13 -18.68 -9.09
C GLY A 69 1.04 -19.51 -9.76
N PRO A 70 1.34 -20.75 -10.18
CA PRO A 70 0.37 -21.62 -10.83
C PRO A 70 -0.88 -21.87 -9.99
N TRP A 71 -2.05 -21.99 -10.64
CA TRP A 71 -3.33 -22.19 -9.96
C TRP A 71 -3.34 -23.39 -9.00
N HIS A 72 -2.69 -24.49 -9.37
CA HIS A 72 -2.66 -25.73 -8.59
C HIS A 72 -1.85 -25.64 -7.29
N THR A 73 -1.10 -24.56 -7.10
CA THR A 73 -0.30 -24.28 -5.90
C THR A 73 -0.92 -23.19 -5.01
N LEU A 74 -2.13 -22.73 -5.35
CA LEU A 74 -2.96 -21.88 -4.49
C LEU A 74 -3.60 -22.72 -3.38
N THR A 75 -3.14 -22.55 -2.15
CA THR A 75 -3.72 -23.20 -0.95
C THR A 75 -4.45 -22.17 -0.08
N PRO A 76 -5.38 -22.57 0.80
CA PRO A 76 -6.06 -21.65 1.71
C PRO A 76 -5.14 -20.79 2.57
N GLU A 77 -3.95 -21.30 2.90
CA GLU A 77 -2.93 -20.60 3.68
C GLU A 77 -2.23 -19.48 2.89
N VAL A 78 -2.27 -19.55 1.55
CA VAL A 78 -1.68 -18.53 0.65
C VAL A 78 -2.74 -17.76 -0.16
N MET A 79 -4.03 -18.07 0.01
CA MET A 79 -5.12 -17.27 -0.56
C MET A 79 -5.16 -15.89 0.08
N VAL A 80 -5.19 -14.83 -0.71
CA VAL A 80 -5.28 -13.46 -0.20
C VAL A 80 -6.27 -12.63 -1.00
N TYR A 81 -7.10 -11.86 -0.28
CA TYR A 81 -8.00 -10.87 -0.83
C TYR A 81 -7.20 -9.65 -1.29
N LEU A 82 -7.17 -9.41 -2.60
CA LEU A 82 -6.67 -8.17 -3.16
C LEU A 82 -7.76 -7.09 -2.96
N GLN A 83 -7.66 -6.31 -1.89
CA GLN A 83 -8.59 -5.22 -1.62
C GLN A 83 -7.99 -3.91 -2.13
N ILE A 84 -8.29 -3.54 -3.39
CA ILE A 84 -8.05 -2.16 -3.86
C ILE A 84 -9.23 -1.32 -3.34
N GLN A 85 -9.03 -0.63 -2.21
CA GLN A 85 -9.94 0.42 -1.78
C GLN A 85 -9.41 1.75 -2.31
N MET A 86 -10.16 2.39 -3.21
CA MET A 86 -9.97 3.80 -3.52
C MET A 86 -10.99 4.57 -2.70
N GLU A 87 -10.58 5.08 -1.54
CA GLU A 87 -11.38 6.04 -0.79
C GLU A 87 -10.91 7.44 -1.15
N LYS A 88 -11.85 8.25 -1.69
CA LYS A 88 -11.71 9.70 -1.73
C LYS A 88 -12.04 10.21 -0.33
N HIS A 89 -11.08 10.86 0.32
CA HIS A 89 -11.36 11.73 1.45
C HIS A 89 -11.58 13.16 0.97
#